data_AF-A0A1E7YW77-F1
#
_entry.id   AF-A0A1E7YW77-F1
#
_cell.length_a   1.000
_cell.length_b   1.000
_cell.length_c   1.000
_cell.angle_alpha   90.00
_cell.angle_beta   90.00
_cell.angle_gamma   90.00
#
_symmetry.space_group_name_H-M   'P 1'
#
loop_
_entity.id
_entity.type
_entity.pdbx_description
1 polymer ?
#
loop_
_entity_poly.entity_id
_entity_poly.type
_entity_poly.pdbx_seq_one_letter_code
_entity_poly.pdbx_strand_id
1 'polypeptide(L)' 'MKNIETRSFDSDVEAMTALLNKARNEERKDRALAVSGRLIELALHIHQQGLNGVEAAELIRREAERYDNESQELH' A
#
# COMPACT_ATOMS: atom_id res chain seq x y z
N MET A 1 40.08 -11.23 22.96
CA MET A 1 39.37 -10.15 22.25
C MET A 1 38.38 -10.76 21.28
N LYS A 2 37.12 -10.97 21.68
CA LYS A 2 36.11 -11.63 20.82
C LYS A 2 34.67 -11.11 21.01
N ASN A 3 34.50 -9.95 21.63
CA ASN A 3 33.19 -9.48 22.11
C ASN A 3 32.78 -8.10 21.56
N ILE A 4 33.70 -7.37 20.91
CA ILE A 4 33.42 -6.03 20.36
C ILE A 4 32.86 -6.14 18.94
N GLU A 5 33.43 -7.00 18.08
CA GLU A 5 32.98 -7.18 16.69
C GLU A 5 31.59 -7.81 16.60
N THR A 6 31.29 -8.81 17.43
CA THR A 6 29.96 -9.46 17.47
C THR A 6 28.85 -8.49 17.91
N ARG A 7 29.12 -7.64 18.91
CA ARG A 7 28.16 -6.63 19.38
C ARG A 7 27.90 -5.53 18.34
N SER A 8 28.92 -5.13 17.58
CA SER A 8 28.77 -4.16 16.49
C SER A 8 27.87 -4.72 15.38
N PHE A 9 28.11 -5.97 14.98
CA PHE A 9 27.31 -6.63 13.95
C PHE A 9 25.84 -6.78 14.36
N ASP A 10 25.57 -7.17 15.61
CA ASP A 10 24.20 -7.26 16.13
C ASP A 10 23.50 -5.88 16.12
N SER A 11 24.21 -4.81 16.51
CA SER A 11 23.65 -3.45 16.47
C SER A 11 23.35 -2.96 15.05
N ASP A 12 24.18 -3.34 14.08
CA ASP A 12 23.97 -2.99 12.67
C ASP A 12 22.76 -3.73 12.07
N VAL A 13 22.54 -4.99 12.47
CA VAL A 13 21.37 -5.80 12.07
C VAL A 13 20.07 -5.25 12.67
N GLU A 14 20.09 -4.81 13.94
CA GLU A 14 18.95 -4.15 14.58
C GLU A 14 18.60 -2.83 13.88
N ALA A 15 19.60 -2.00 13.59
CA ALA A 15 19.41 -0.75 12.87
C ALA A 15 18.85 -0.98 11.45
N MET A 16 19.38 -1.96 10.73
CA MET A 16 18.89 -2.35 9.40
C MET A 16 17.42 -2.82 9.47
N THR A 17 17.10 -3.67 10.45
CA THR A 17 15.75 -4.19 10.66
C THR A 17 14.76 -3.05 10.98
N ALA A 18 15.17 -2.09 11.80
CA ALA A 18 14.38 -0.91 12.11
C ALA A 18 14.10 -0.06 10.86
N LEU A 19 15.11 0.15 10.00
CA LEU A 19 14.96 0.87 8.72
C LEU A 19 14.00 0.14 7.76
N LEU A 20 14.14 -1.18 7.61
CA LEU A 20 13.25 -1.98 6.76
C LEU A 20 11.80 -1.95 7.26
N ASN A 21 11.59 -2.05 8.58
CA ASN A 21 10.26 -1.96 9.17
C ASN A 21 9.64 -0.58 8.96
N LYS A 22 10.44 0.48 9.09
CA LYS A 22 10.00 1.85 8.81
C LYS A 22 9.57 2.00 7.35
N ALA A 23 10.42 1.58 6.42
CA ALA A 23 10.14 1.65 4.98
C ALA A 23 8.86 0.88 4.60
N ARG A 24 8.68 -0.34 5.12
CA ARG A 24 7.45 -1.13 4.91
C ARG A 24 6.20 -0.44 5.47
N ASN A 25 6.33 0.26 6.59
CA ASN A 25 5.20 0.97 7.19
C ASN A 25 4.84 2.24 6.40
N GLU A 26 5.84 2.97 5.91
CA GLU A 26 5.65 4.12 5.03
C GLU A 26 4.97 3.69 3.73
N GLU A 27 5.46 2.64 3.08
CA GLU A 27 4.85 2.07 1.88
C GLU A 27 3.39 1.67 2.11
N ARG A 28 3.06 1.01 3.23
CA ARG A 28 1.66 0.66 3.56
C ARG A 28 0.77 1.89 3.71
N LYS A 29 1.28 2.96 4.31
CA LYS A 29 0.53 4.22 4.46
C LYS A 29 0.30 4.87 3.11
N ASP A 30 1.31 4.91 2.26
CA ASP A 30 1.22 5.50 0.92
C ASP A 30 0.23 4.72 0.05
N ARG A 31 0.28 3.38 0.09
CA ARG A 31 -0.71 2.52 -0.58
C ARG A 31 -2.13 2.76 -0.06
N ALA A 32 -2.32 2.82 1.25
CA ALA A 32 -3.63 3.10 1.85
C ALA A 32 -4.17 4.49 1.44
N LEU A 33 -3.29 5.50 1.39
CA LEU A 33 -3.64 6.84 0.94
C LEU A 33 -4.08 6.83 -0.52
N ALA A 34 -3.31 6.18 -1.41
CA ALA A 34 -3.65 6.06 -2.83
C ALA A 34 -5.02 5.39 -3.04
N VAL A 35 -5.28 4.27 -2.35
CA VAL A 35 -6.56 3.56 -2.41
C VAL A 35 -7.70 4.47 -1.94
N SER A 36 -7.52 5.17 -0.82
CA SER A 36 -8.56 6.06 -0.28
C SER A 36 -8.90 7.22 -1.21
N GLY A 37 -7.89 7.83 -1.85
CA GLY A 37 -8.10 8.92 -2.81
C GLY A 37 -8.88 8.47 -4.03
N ARG A 38 -8.53 7.31 -4.57
CA ARG A 38 -9.24 6.69 -5.69
C ARG A 38 -10.68 6.30 -5.38
N LEU A 39 -10.96 5.81 -4.16
CA LEU A 39 -12.34 5.52 -3.74
C LEU A 39 -13.19 6.81 -3.68
N ILE A 40 -12.60 7.93 -3.26
CA ILE A 40 -13.27 9.23 -3.26
C ILE A 40 -13.56 9.69 -4.69
N GLU A 41 -12.59 9.58 -5.60
CA GLU A 41 -12.77 9.92 -7.02
C GLU A 41 -13.88 9.07 -7.67
N LEU A 42 -13.90 7.76 -7.38
CA LEU A 42 -14.90 6.85 -7.88
C LEU A 42 -16.31 7.23 -7.39
N ALA A 43 -16.45 7.52 -6.09
CA ALA A 43 -17.71 7.94 -5.49
C ALA A 43 -18.20 9.26 -6.09
N LEU A 44 -17.29 10.21 -6.28
CA LEU A 44 -17.60 11.48 -6.92
C LEU A 44 -18.07 11.28 -8.37
N HIS A 45 -17.40 10.41 -9.12
CA HIS A 45 -17.78 10.09 -10.50
C HIS A 45 -19.17 9.44 -10.57
N ILE A 46 -19.44 8.45 -9.71
CA ILE A 46 -20.76 7.81 -9.60
C ILE A 46 -21.84 8.86 -9.32
N HIS A 47 -21.59 9.79 -8.40
CA HIS A 47 -22.53 10.84 -8.05
C HIS A 47 -22.74 11.85 -9.18
N GLN A 48 -21.67 12.37 -9.77
CA GLN A 48 -21.72 13.39 -10.82
C GLN A 48 -22.37 12.89 -12.12
N GLN A 49 -22.18 11.61 -12.45
CA GLN A 49 -22.76 10.99 -13.64
C GLN A 49 -24.16 10.41 -13.38
N GLY A 50 -24.65 10.44 -12.13
CA GLY A 50 -25.96 9.90 -11.78
C GLY A 50 -26.07 8.40 -12.05
N LEU A 51 -24.98 7.66 -11.88
CA LEU A 51 -24.93 6.24 -12.21
C LEU A 51 -25.88 5.43 -11.34
N ASN A 52 -26.52 4.45 -11.95
CA ASN A 52 -27.38 3.51 -11.23
C ASN A 52 -26.55 2.46 -10.48
N GLY A 53 -27.21 1.67 -9.63
CA GLY A 53 -26.52 0.66 -8.80
C GLY A 53 -25.72 -0.38 -9.59
N VAL A 54 -26.15 -0.74 -10.80
CA VAL A 54 -25.45 -1.70 -11.66
C VAL A 54 -24.17 -1.08 -12.22
N GLU A 55 -24.25 0.16 -12.72
CA GLU A 55 -23.11 0.90 -13.25
C GLU A 55 -22.07 1.19 -12.16
N ALA A 56 -22.52 1.60 -10.97
CA ALA A 56 -21.66 1.80 -9.82
C ALA A 56 -20.96 0.50 -9.39
N ALA A 57 -21.67 -0.63 -9.35
CA ALA A 57 -21.09 -1.92 -9.02
C ALA A 57 -20.02 -2.36 -10.03
N GLU A 58 -20.25 -2.16 -11.33
CA GLU A 58 -19.27 -2.48 -12.37
C GLU A 58 -18.01 -1.60 -12.27
N LEU A 59 -18.16 -0.31 -11.96
CA LEU A 59 -17.01 0.57 -11.73
C LEU A 59 -16.20 0.15 -10.50
N ILE A 60 -16.87 -0.19 -9.39
CA ILE A 60 -16.20 -0.71 -8.19
C ILE A 60 -15.46 -2.01 -8.50
N ARG A 61 -16.08 -2.93 -9.27
CA ARG A 61 -15.47 -4.20 -9.68
C ARG A 61 -14.20 -3.98 -10.48
N ARG A 62 -14.22 -3.09 -11.47
CA ARG A 62 -13.02 -2.73 -12.27
C ARG A 62 -11.93 -2.08 -11.44
N GLU A 63 -12.31 -1.21 -10.50
CA GLU A 63 -11.37 -0.58 -9.58
C GLU A 63 -10.69 -1.63 -8.69
N ALA A 64 -11.45 -2.62 -8.20
CA ALA A 64 -10.93 -3.75 -7.44
C ALA A 64 -10.01 -4.66 -8.26
N GLU A 65 -10.35 -4.97 -9.51
CA GLU A 65 -9.48 -5.72 -10.43
C GLU A 65 -8.15 -4.99 -10.67
N ARG A 66 -8.19 -3.65 -10.78
CA ARG A 66 -6.95 -2.88 -10.92
C ARG A 66 -6.05 -3.05 -9.68
N TYR A 67 -6.61 -2.97 -8.48
CA TYR A 67 -5.82 -3.18 -7.26
C TYR A 67 -5.29 -4.60 -7.12
N ASP A 68 -6.06 -5.61 -7.54
CA ASP A 68 -5.59 -7.00 -7.57
C ASP A 68 -4.40 -7.15 -8.51
N ASN A 69 -4.48 -6.60 -9.72
CA ASN A 69 -3.37 -6.59 -10.68
C ASN A 69 -2.14 -5.84 -10.15
N GLU A 70 -2.32 -4.64 -9.60
CA GLU A 70 -1.24 -3.86 -8.98
C GLU A 70 -0.57 -4.62 -7.82
N SER A 71 -1.33 -5.45 -7.09
CA SER A 71 -0.78 -6.27 -6.01
C SER A 71 0.12 -7.41 -6.51
N GLN A 72 -0.10 -7.90 -7.73
CA GLN A 72 0.65 -9.00 -8.35
C GLN A 72 1.88 -8.53 -9.12
N GLU A 73 1.91 -7.29 -9.61
CA GLU A 73 3.06 -6.69 -10.31
C GLU A 73 4.26 -6.39 -9.40
N LEU A 74 4.10 -6.49 -8.08
CA LEU A 74 5.14 -6.23 -7.08
C LEU A 74 6.06 -7.43 -6.76
N HIS A 75 6.20 -8.37 -7.70
CA HIS A 75 7.01 -9.59 -7.58
C HIS A 75 8.15 -9.62 -8.61
#